data_AF-A0A7Y4TIR2-F1
#
_entry.id   AF-A0A7Y4TIR2-F1
#
_cell.length_a   1.000
_cell.length_b   1.000
_cell.length_c   1.000
_cell.angle_alpha   90.00
_cell.angle_beta   90.00
_cell.angle_gamma   90.00
#
_symmetry.space_group_name_H-M   'P 1'
#
loop_
_entity.id
_entity.type
_entity.pdbx_description
1 polymer ?
#
loop_
_entity_poly.entity_id
_entity_poly.type
_entity_poly.pdbx_seq_one_letter_code
_entity_poly.pdbx_strand_id
1 'polypeptide(L)'
;DLARHVPFRYLVLHLGTAGGDAAADNQPRAARQSLEELEAAAAELNVRLALEILPNALSSPDSLVRMLEDDLDETRSGICLDFGHAHLLGDLAEAVETVSGHVLTTHVHDNRGATDEHLVPFAGSIDWDLAVMETQKMGYDGVLMFEPGGADAACVLERAVSARARLDRLFGAV
;
A
#
# COMPACT_ATOMS: atom_id res chain seq x y z
N ASP A 1 -16.71 5.26 -14.96
CA ASP A 1 -16.93 6.63 -15.49
C ASP A 1 -15.79 7.63 -15.25
N LEU A 2 -15.29 7.80 -14.01
CA LEU A 2 -14.20 8.76 -13.74
C LEU A 2 -12.94 8.53 -14.60
N ALA A 3 -12.49 7.28 -14.71
CA ALA A 3 -11.29 6.92 -15.50
C ALA A 3 -11.37 7.30 -16.99
N ARG A 4 -12.59 7.48 -17.54
CA ARG A 4 -12.80 7.94 -18.93
C ARG A 4 -12.54 9.44 -19.10
N HIS A 5 -12.57 10.20 -18.01
CA HIS A 5 -12.42 11.66 -18.00
C HIS A 5 -11.10 12.10 -17.37
N VAL A 6 -10.62 11.36 -16.37
CA VAL A 6 -9.35 11.58 -15.68
C VAL A 6 -8.57 10.26 -15.73
N PRO A 7 -7.62 10.11 -16.66
CA PRO A 7 -6.84 8.89 -16.79
C PRO A 7 -5.97 8.67 -15.55
N PHE A 8 -6.03 7.46 -15.01
CA PHE A 8 -5.13 7.00 -13.96
C PHE A 8 -4.73 5.55 -14.24
N ARG A 9 -3.57 5.13 -13.73
CA ARG A 9 -3.02 3.80 -13.97
C ARG A 9 -3.49 2.77 -12.95
N TYR A 10 -3.65 3.20 -11.71
CA TYR A 10 -3.94 2.35 -10.57
C TYR A 10 -5.20 2.82 -9.86
N LEU A 11 -6.11 1.88 -9.57
CA LEU A 11 -7.17 2.07 -8.60
C LEU A 11 -6.77 1.34 -7.31
N VAL A 12 -6.46 2.08 -6.27
CA VAL A 12 -6.18 1.50 -4.96
C VAL A 12 -7.49 1.08 -4.30
N LEU A 13 -7.54 -0.15 -3.79
CA LEU A 13 -8.72 -0.74 -3.17
C LEU A 13 -8.40 -1.26 -1.77
N HIS A 14 -9.23 -0.87 -0.82
CA HIS A 14 -9.25 -1.46 0.50
C HIS A 14 -10.06 -2.76 0.46
N LEU A 15 -9.41 -3.89 0.73
CA LEU A 15 -10.11 -5.17 0.80
C LEU A 15 -10.61 -5.41 2.23
N GLY A 16 -11.86 -5.02 2.46
CA GLY A 16 -12.48 -5.06 3.78
C GLY A 16 -12.22 -3.79 4.62
N THR A 17 -12.45 -3.89 5.92
CA THR A 17 -12.34 -2.79 6.88
C THR A 17 -11.23 -3.07 7.90
N ALA A 18 -10.40 -2.06 8.15
CA ALA A 18 -9.36 -2.09 9.18
C ALA A 18 -9.98 -2.33 10.56
N GLY A 19 -9.49 -3.33 11.29
CA GLY A 19 -10.01 -3.70 12.61
C GLY A 19 -11.47 -4.21 12.63
N GLY A 20 -12.09 -4.44 11.48
CA GLY A 20 -13.46 -4.96 11.37
C GLY A 20 -13.57 -6.45 11.66
N ASP A 21 -14.79 -6.91 11.99
CA ASP A 21 -15.05 -8.31 12.30
C ASP A 21 -14.94 -9.18 11.02
N ALA A 22 -14.12 -10.24 11.09
CA ALA A 22 -13.93 -11.22 10.03
C ALA A 22 -15.24 -11.81 9.50
N ALA A 23 -16.24 -12.02 10.37
CA ALA A 23 -17.50 -12.65 10.00
C ALA A 23 -18.51 -11.70 9.36
N ALA A 24 -18.46 -10.41 9.68
CA ALA A 24 -19.42 -9.42 9.20
C ALA A 24 -18.85 -8.56 8.05
N ASP A 25 -17.69 -7.95 8.29
CA ASP A 25 -17.17 -6.88 7.45
C ASP A 25 -16.08 -7.35 6.48
N ASN A 26 -15.42 -8.47 6.77
CA ASN A 26 -14.25 -8.97 6.05
C ASN A 26 -14.50 -10.37 5.45
N GLN A 27 -15.56 -10.50 4.64
CA GLN A 27 -15.98 -11.78 4.04
C GLN A 27 -15.18 -12.14 2.76
N PRO A 28 -14.37 -13.22 2.76
CA PRO A 28 -13.49 -13.54 1.63
C PRO A 28 -14.23 -13.76 0.30
N ARG A 29 -15.39 -14.41 0.34
CA ARG A 29 -16.18 -14.68 -0.89
C ARG A 29 -16.72 -13.41 -1.52
N ALA A 30 -17.21 -12.47 -0.71
CA ALA A 30 -17.74 -11.21 -1.19
C ALA A 30 -16.62 -10.31 -1.73
N ALA A 31 -15.47 -10.30 -1.06
CA ALA A 31 -14.25 -9.66 -1.52
C ALA A 31 -13.83 -10.16 -2.91
N ARG A 32 -13.70 -11.49 -3.08
CA ARG A 32 -13.36 -12.13 -4.35
C ARG A 32 -14.34 -11.78 -5.48
N GLN A 33 -15.65 -11.92 -5.22
CA GLN A 33 -16.67 -11.58 -6.21
C GLN A 33 -16.59 -10.10 -6.64
N SER A 34 -16.38 -9.19 -5.68
CA SER A 34 -16.24 -7.76 -5.97
C SER A 34 -15.00 -7.49 -6.84
N LEU A 35 -13.89 -8.17 -6.58
CA LEU A 35 -12.67 -8.05 -7.36
C LEU A 35 -12.84 -8.56 -8.79
N GLU A 36 -13.49 -9.70 -9.00
CA GLU A 36 -13.78 -10.24 -10.34
C GLU A 36 -14.61 -9.25 -11.18
N GLU A 37 -15.64 -8.64 -10.57
CA GLU A 37 -16.47 -7.63 -11.23
C GLU A 37 -15.68 -6.35 -11.54
N LEU A 38 -14.83 -5.89 -10.61
CA LEU A 38 -14.00 -4.69 -10.79
C LEU A 38 -12.89 -4.89 -11.81
N GLU A 39 -12.26 -6.06 -11.86
CA GLU A 39 -11.21 -6.40 -12.84
C GLU A 39 -11.76 -6.36 -14.27
N ALA A 40 -12.94 -6.93 -14.49
CA ALA A 40 -13.59 -6.88 -15.80
C ALA A 40 -13.81 -5.42 -16.27
N ALA A 41 -14.27 -4.55 -15.36
CA ALA A 41 -14.48 -3.13 -15.67
C ALA A 41 -13.15 -2.34 -15.83
N ALA A 42 -12.13 -2.66 -15.04
CA ALA A 42 -10.84 -2.00 -15.06
C ALA A 42 -10.05 -2.33 -16.34
N ALA A 43 -10.13 -3.58 -16.81
CA ALA A 43 -9.48 -4.05 -18.02
C ALA A 43 -9.90 -3.25 -19.27
N GLU A 44 -11.19 -2.94 -19.41
CA GLU A 44 -11.70 -2.12 -20.52
C GLU A 44 -11.14 -0.69 -20.53
N LEU A 45 -10.66 -0.21 -19.37
CA LEU A 45 -10.19 1.16 -19.15
C LEU A 45 -8.66 1.24 -19.06
N ASN A 46 -7.95 0.12 -19.22
CA ASN A 46 -6.50 0.00 -19.01
C ASN A 46 -6.06 0.49 -17.61
N VAL A 47 -6.92 0.26 -16.63
CA VAL A 47 -6.68 0.50 -15.20
C VAL A 47 -6.29 -0.82 -14.57
N ARG A 48 -5.34 -0.80 -13.62
CA ARG A 48 -4.99 -1.96 -12.80
C ARG A 48 -5.49 -1.75 -11.38
N LEU A 49 -5.99 -2.80 -10.73
CA LEU A 49 -6.33 -2.74 -9.31
C LEU A 49 -5.06 -2.92 -8.47
N ALA A 50 -4.93 -2.12 -7.41
CA ALA A 50 -3.86 -2.24 -6.43
C ALA A 50 -4.50 -2.49 -5.06
N LEU A 51 -4.37 -3.71 -4.55
CA LEU A 51 -4.95 -4.11 -3.27
C LEU A 51 -4.06 -3.61 -2.15
N GLU A 52 -4.60 -2.78 -1.27
CA GLU A 52 -3.83 -2.14 -0.21
C GLU A 52 -3.61 -3.07 0.98
N ILE A 53 -2.38 -3.07 1.50
CA ILE A 53 -2.08 -3.71 2.79
C ILE A 53 -2.85 -2.96 3.87
N LEU A 54 -3.70 -3.67 4.60
CA LEU A 54 -4.51 -3.12 5.68
C LEU A 54 -4.48 -4.02 6.91
N PRO A 55 -4.68 -3.48 8.12
CA PRO A 55 -4.72 -4.27 9.35
C PRO A 55 -6.04 -5.07 9.48
N ASN A 56 -6.21 -6.05 8.60
CA ASN A 56 -7.29 -7.04 8.59
C ASN A 56 -6.81 -8.36 7.94
N ALA A 57 -7.61 -9.43 8.08
CA ALA A 57 -7.22 -10.77 7.62
C ALA A 57 -7.23 -10.95 6.08
N LEU A 58 -7.99 -10.13 5.34
CA LEU A 58 -8.07 -10.21 3.88
C LEU A 58 -6.88 -9.51 3.20
N SER A 59 -6.33 -8.50 3.87
CA SER A 59 -5.36 -7.55 3.31
C SER A 59 -3.99 -7.61 3.97
N SER A 60 -3.67 -8.69 4.70
CA SER A 60 -2.29 -8.91 5.14
C SER A 60 -1.39 -9.22 3.93
N PRO A 61 -0.06 -9.00 4.03
CA PRO A 61 0.88 -9.31 2.95
C PRO A 61 0.69 -10.73 2.36
N ASP A 62 0.68 -11.76 3.20
CA ASP A 62 0.48 -13.15 2.76
C ASP A 62 -0.89 -13.38 2.11
N SER A 63 -1.95 -12.80 2.66
CA SER A 63 -3.31 -12.99 2.14
C SER A 63 -3.45 -12.37 0.75
N LEU A 64 -2.85 -11.20 0.53
CA LEU A 64 -2.87 -10.55 -0.78
C LEU A 64 -2.05 -11.33 -1.81
N VAL A 65 -0.84 -11.79 -1.45
CA VAL A 65 -0.01 -12.62 -2.35
C VAL A 65 -0.75 -13.89 -2.74
N ARG A 66 -1.32 -14.62 -1.77
CA ARG A 66 -2.12 -15.82 -2.06
C ARG A 66 -3.32 -15.52 -2.94
N MET A 67 -4.03 -14.42 -2.70
CA MET A 67 -5.15 -14.03 -3.54
C MET A 67 -4.73 -13.71 -4.98
N LEU A 68 -3.58 -13.05 -5.16
CA LEU A 68 -3.06 -12.77 -6.49
C LEU A 68 -2.64 -14.05 -7.22
N GLU A 69 -1.95 -14.95 -6.54
CA GLU A 69 -1.42 -16.18 -7.14
C GLU A 69 -2.48 -17.28 -7.36
N ASP A 70 -3.43 -17.43 -6.44
CA ASP A 70 -4.41 -18.52 -6.49
C ASP A 70 -5.70 -18.12 -7.23
N ASP A 71 -6.14 -16.86 -7.07
CA ASP A 71 -7.47 -16.41 -7.53
C ASP A 71 -7.40 -15.45 -8.72
N LEU A 72 -6.29 -14.72 -8.89
CA LEU A 72 -6.19 -13.60 -9.83
C LEU A 72 -4.96 -13.68 -10.75
N ASP A 73 -4.34 -14.86 -10.92
CA ASP A 73 -3.07 -15.04 -11.68
C ASP A 73 -3.16 -14.53 -13.13
N GLU A 74 -4.34 -14.64 -13.74
CA GLU A 74 -4.60 -14.19 -15.11
C GLU A 74 -4.93 -12.68 -15.21
N THR A 75 -4.97 -11.98 -14.07
CA THR A 75 -5.32 -10.55 -14.00
C THR A 75 -4.08 -9.66 -14.01
N ARG A 76 -4.30 -8.35 -14.12
CA ARG A 76 -3.22 -7.37 -14.00
C ARG A 76 -3.25 -6.69 -12.63
N SER A 77 -3.98 -7.23 -11.66
CA SER A 77 -3.97 -6.77 -10.27
C SER A 77 -2.55 -6.80 -9.68
N GLY A 78 -2.36 -6.11 -8.57
CA GLY A 78 -1.18 -6.23 -7.73
C GLY A 78 -1.41 -5.54 -6.41
N ILE A 79 -0.34 -5.21 -5.70
CA ILE A 79 -0.39 -4.72 -4.31
C ILE A 79 -0.09 -3.23 -4.25
N CYS A 80 -0.88 -2.48 -3.48
CA CYS A 80 -0.47 -1.20 -2.92
C CYS A 80 0.24 -1.47 -1.59
N LEU A 81 1.57 -1.35 -1.59
CA LEU A 81 2.37 -1.51 -0.38
C LEU A 81 2.19 -0.27 0.48
N ASP A 82 1.38 -0.38 1.52
CA ASP A 82 1.29 0.63 2.56
C ASP A 82 2.35 0.39 3.64
N PHE A 83 3.27 1.34 3.75
CA PHE A 83 4.41 1.24 4.67
C PHE A 83 3.98 1.29 6.14
N GLY A 84 2.99 2.13 6.44
CA GLY A 84 2.53 2.31 7.81
C GLY A 84 1.66 1.16 8.28
N HIS A 85 0.73 0.69 7.45
CA HIS A 85 -0.07 -0.50 7.77
C HIS A 85 0.77 -1.76 7.90
N ALA A 86 1.78 -1.96 7.04
CA ALA A 86 2.72 -3.06 7.17
C ALA A 86 3.47 -3.02 8.52
N HIS A 87 3.90 -1.82 8.96
CA HIS A 87 4.52 -1.63 10.28
C HIS A 87 3.55 -1.87 11.46
N LEU A 88 2.24 -1.68 11.27
CA LEU A 88 1.24 -2.03 12.30
C LEU A 88 0.98 -3.53 12.38
N LEU A 89 1.11 -4.24 11.25
CA LEU A 89 0.90 -5.68 11.18
C LEU A 89 2.11 -6.49 11.67
N GLY A 90 3.28 -5.87 11.76
CA GLY A 90 4.51 -6.52 12.18
C GLY A 90 5.74 -5.75 11.70
N ASP A 91 6.58 -6.40 10.91
CA ASP A 91 7.79 -5.80 10.38
C ASP A 91 7.60 -5.39 8.91
N LEU A 92 7.90 -4.12 8.61
CA LEU A 92 7.79 -3.60 7.24
C LEU A 92 8.77 -4.28 6.27
N ALA A 93 9.96 -4.64 6.72
CA ALA A 93 10.97 -5.27 5.87
C ALA A 93 10.51 -6.67 5.44
N GLU A 94 9.96 -7.44 6.37
CA GLU A 94 9.32 -8.73 6.08
C GLU A 94 8.15 -8.56 5.11
N ALA A 95 7.28 -7.58 5.33
CA ALA A 95 6.17 -7.31 4.41
C ALA A 95 6.65 -6.99 2.99
N VAL A 96 7.70 -6.15 2.84
CA VAL A 96 8.31 -5.82 1.54
C VAL A 96 8.86 -7.08 0.86
N GLU A 97 9.52 -7.97 1.60
CA GLU A 97 9.99 -9.25 1.08
C GLU A 97 8.83 -10.13 0.60
N THR A 98 7.77 -10.26 1.42
CA THR A 98 6.59 -11.07 1.09
C THR A 98 5.91 -10.61 -0.20
N VAL A 99 5.71 -9.29 -0.37
CA VAL A 99 4.96 -8.75 -1.53
C VAL A 99 5.84 -8.49 -2.75
N SER A 100 7.14 -8.80 -2.68
CA SER A 100 8.10 -8.58 -3.75
C SER A 100 7.66 -9.25 -5.06
N GLY A 101 7.73 -8.52 -6.16
CA GLY A 101 7.23 -8.95 -7.48
C GLY A 101 5.75 -8.62 -7.74
N HIS A 102 4.97 -8.28 -6.71
CA HIS A 102 3.53 -7.98 -6.82
C HIS A 102 3.18 -6.49 -6.66
N VAL A 103 4.11 -5.65 -6.20
CA VAL A 103 3.86 -4.23 -5.88
C VAL A 103 3.65 -3.36 -7.13
N LEU A 104 2.57 -2.56 -7.16
CA LEU A 104 2.25 -1.62 -8.24
C LEU A 104 2.45 -0.16 -7.87
N THR A 105 2.14 0.16 -6.63
CA THR A 105 2.20 1.50 -6.06
C THR A 105 2.44 1.38 -4.56
N THR A 106 2.72 2.50 -3.91
CA THR A 106 2.94 2.54 -2.46
C THR A 106 2.08 3.62 -1.84
N HIS A 107 1.70 3.43 -0.58
CA HIS A 107 1.30 4.50 0.33
C HIS A 107 2.36 4.60 1.42
N VAL A 108 2.79 5.82 1.72
CA VAL A 108 3.98 6.08 2.53
C VAL A 108 3.61 7.06 3.62
N HIS A 109 3.55 6.52 4.83
CA HIS A 109 3.43 7.27 6.06
C HIS A 109 4.16 6.52 7.17
N ASP A 110 4.24 7.13 8.34
CA ASP A 110 4.90 6.57 9.52
C ASP A 110 3.87 6.44 10.65
N ASN A 111 4.19 5.63 11.64
CA ASN A 111 3.43 5.54 12.88
C ASN A 111 4.33 4.94 13.97
N ARG A 112 3.85 4.92 15.22
CA ARG A 112 4.62 4.42 16.36
C ARG A 112 4.44 2.92 16.64
N GLY A 113 3.77 2.18 15.76
CA GLY A 113 3.53 0.74 15.87
C GLY A 113 2.30 0.33 16.69
N ALA A 114 1.52 1.29 17.19
CA ALA A 114 0.34 1.01 18.03
C ALA A 114 -0.99 1.39 17.38
N THR A 115 -1.00 2.49 16.63
CA THR A 115 -2.19 3.03 15.98
C THR A 115 -1.80 3.60 14.64
N ASP A 116 -2.77 3.67 13.74
CA ASP A 116 -2.60 4.26 12.42
C ASP A 116 -2.61 5.79 12.47
N GLU A 117 -1.44 6.37 12.76
CA GLU A 117 -1.29 7.80 13.03
C GLU A 117 -1.09 8.65 11.76
N HIS A 118 -0.82 8.02 10.61
CA HIS A 118 -0.47 8.70 9.35
C HIS A 118 0.57 9.83 9.54
N LEU A 119 1.64 9.58 10.29
CA LEU A 119 2.68 10.57 10.49
C LEU A 119 3.48 10.76 9.20
N VAL A 120 4.07 11.95 9.02
CA VAL A 120 5.08 12.15 7.97
C VAL A 120 6.25 11.18 8.19
N PRO A 121 6.85 10.60 7.14
CA PRO A 121 8.05 9.77 7.27
C PRO A 121 9.10 10.37 8.20
N PHE A 122 9.73 9.51 9.00
CA PHE A 122 10.70 9.82 10.07
C PHE A 122 10.13 10.45 11.35
N ALA A 123 8.81 10.58 11.48
CA ALA A 123 8.19 11.10 12.71
C ALA A 123 7.61 10.01 13.62
N GLY A 124 7.60 8.75 13.16
CA GLY A 124 7.17 7.58 13.91
C GLY A 124 8.35 6.68 14.30
N SER A 125 8.15 5.37 14.20
CA SER A 125 9.12 4.35 14.62
C SER A 125 9.53 3.37 13.52
N ILE A 126 9.12 3.59 12.26
CA ILE A 126 9.61 2.79 11.14
C ILE A 126 11.14 2.94 11.03
N ASP A 127 11.84 1.81 10.86
CA ASP A 127 13.25 1.80 10.48
C ASP A 127 13.37 2.10 8.98
N TRP A 128 13.49 3.40 8.67
CA TRP A 128 13.54 3.87 7.28
C TRP A 128 14.82 3.48 6.54
N ASP A 129 15.93 3.22 7.24
CA ASP A 129 17.16 2.77 6.58
C ASP A 129 16.96 1.35 6.05
N LEU A 130 16.38 0.47 6.87
CA LEU A 130 16.01 -0.89 6.48
C LEU A 130 14.89 -0.90 5.42
N ALA A 131 13.83 -0.10 5.60
CA ALA A 131 12.71 -0.03 4.65
C ALA A 131 13.15 0.41 3.25
N VAL A 132 14.01 1.43 3.16
CA VAL A 132 14.58 1.88 1.87
C VAL A 132 15.45 0.79 1.25
N MET A 133 16.31 0.15 2.05
CA MET A 133 17.16 -0.95 1.56
C MET A 133 16.32 -2.10 0.97
N GLU A 134 15.27 -2.57 1.66
CA GLU A 134 14.42 -3.64 1.13
C GLU A 134 13.62 -3.20 -0.10
N THR A 135 13.11 -1.96 -0.10
CA THR A 135 12.41 -1.41 -1.28
C THR A 135 13.32 -1.37 -2.51
N GLN A 136 14.60 -1.03 -2.32
CA GLN A 136 15.61 -1.06 -3.39
C GLN A 136 15.95 -2.50 -3.84
N LYS A 137 16.08 -3.45 -2.89
CA LYS A 137 16.32 -4.87 -3.22
C LYS A 137 15.16 -5.49 -4.00
N MET A 138 13.92 -5.14 -3.65
CA MET A 138 12.72 -5.48 -4.42
C MET A 138 12.75 -4.90 -5.83
N GLY A 139 13.54 -3.84 -6.07
CA GLY A 139 13.69 -3.21 -7.38
C GLY A 139 12.53 -2.28 -7.73
N TYR A 140 11.79 -1.78 -6.74
CA TYR A 140 10.69 -0.84 -6.99
C TYR A 140 11.22 0.53 -7.38
N ASP A 141 10.83 1.00 -8.56
CA ASP A 141 11.22 2.28 -9.16
C ASP A 141 10.03 3.25 -9.31
N GLY A 142 8.88 2.89 -8.75
CA GLY A 142 7.65 3.67 -8.81
C GLY A 142 7.64 4.86 -7.86
N VAL A 143 6.50 5.56 -7.85
CA VAL A 143 6.29 6.73 -6.97
C VAL A 143 6.16 6.26 -5.52
N LEU A 144 6.80 7.00 -4.60
CA LEU A 144 6.51 6.96 -3.17
C LEU A 144 5.38 7.96 -2.88
N MET A 145 4.14 7.47 -2.74
CA MET A 145 2.98 8.33 -2.52
C MET A 145 2.83 8.61 -1.03
N PHE A 146 3.06 9.85 -0.62
CA PHE A 146 2.95 10.24 0.77
C PHE A 146 1.47 10.38 1.17
N GLU A 147 1.06 9.69 2.24
CA GLU A 147 -0.28 9.80 2.84
C GLU A 147 -0.27 10.30 4.29
N PRO A 148 0.41 11.42 4.61
CA PRO A 148 0.43 11.93 5.96
C PRO A 148 -0.88 12.64 6.32
N GLY A 149 -1.38 12.36 7.51
CA GLY A 149 -2.47 13.07 8.16
C GLY A 149 -1.98 14.25 9.01
N GLY A 150 -2.93 15.06 9.47
CA GLY A 150 -2.66 16.17 10.38
C GLY A 150 -3.63 17.33 10.21
N ALA A 151 -3.86 18.07 11.29
CA ALA A 151 -4.81 19.19 11.29
C ALA A 151 -4.29 20.43 10.52
N ASP A 152 -2.98 20.64 10.49
CA ASP A 152 -2.34 21.77 9.80
C ASP A 152 -1.66 21.30 8.51
N ALA A 153 -2.34 21.50 7.38
CA ALA A 153 -1.86 21.07 6.07
C ALA A 153 -0.55 21.75 5.65
N ALA A 154 -0.30 23.00 6.05
CA ALA A 154 0.93 23.71 5.69
C ALA A 154 2.12 23.10 6.42
N CYS A 155 1.97 22.86 7.73
CA CYS A 155 2.98 22.19 8.55
C CYS A 155 3.26 20.77 8.06
N VAL A 156 2.22 20.00 7.70
CA VAL A 156 2.37 18.66 7.12
C VAL A 156 3.16 18.73 5.80
N LEU A 157 2.83 19.66 4.91
CA LEU A 157 3.52 19.81 3.63
C LEU A 157 5.01 20.17 3.79
N GLU A 158 5.35 21.10 4.69
CA GLU A 158 6.75 21.47 4.96
C GLU A 158 7.57 20.27 5.49
N ARG A 159 6.96 19.47 6.37
CA ARG A 159 7.58 18.25 6.88
C ARG A 159 7.71 17.19 5.79
N ALA A 160 6.70 17.01 4.94
CA ALA A 160 6.73 16.08 3.82
C ALA A 160 7.85 16.43 2.83
N VAL A 161 8.07 17.72 2.53
CA VAL A 161 9.20 18.18 1.70
C VAL A 161 10.54 17.82 2.34
N SER A 162 10.68 18.02 3.65
CA SER A 162 11.90 17.69 4.40
C SER A 162 12.17 16.17 4.42
N ALA A 163 11.10 15.38 4.63
CA ALA A 163 11.15 13.92 4.61
C ALA A 163 11.52 13.39 3.22
N ARG A 164 10.91 13.92 2.15
CA ARG A 164 11.29 13.56 0.77
C ARG A 164 12.78 13.77 0.53
N ALA A 165 13.32 14.93 0.90
CA ALA A 165 14.74 15.22 0.73
C ALA A 165 15.66 14.27 1.53
N ARG A 166 15.17 13.70 2.65
CA ARG A 166 15.89 12.68 3.41
C ARG A 166 15.82 11.32 2.71
N LEU A 167 14.64 10.90 2.24
CA LEU A 167 14.50 9.68 1.44
C LEU A 167 15.37 9.74 0.18
N ASP A 168 15.37 10.86 -0.55
CA ASP A 168 16.21 11.04 -1.75
C ASP A 168 17.70 10.76 -1.47
N ARG A 169 18.18 11.16 -0.28
CA ARG A 169 19.56 10.87 0.16
C ARG A 169 19.76 9.40 0.49
N LEU A 170 18.80 8.74 1.12
CA LEU A 170 18.88 7.31 1.45
C LEU A 170 18.88 6.45 0.18
N PHE A 171 17.96 6.71 -0.74
CA PHE A 171 17.92 6.01 -2.03
C PHE A 171 19.15 6.28 -2.90
N GLY A 172 19.82 7.43 -2.75
CA GLY A 172 21.04 7.78 -3.49
C GLY A 172 22.36 7.37 -2.82
N ALA A 173 22.34 6.84 -1.60
CA ALA A 173 23.55 6.53 -0.83
C ALA A 173 24.07 5.09 -1.00
N VAL A 174 23.34 4.25 -1.76
CA VAL A 174 23.63 2.82 -1.97
C VAL A 174 24.01 2.55 -3.41
#